data_AF-A0A5N5DLZ5-F1
#
_entry.id   AF-A0A5N5DLZ5-F1
#
_cell.length_a   1.000
_cell.length_b   1.000
_cell.length_c   1.000
_cell.angle_alpha   90.00
_cell.angle_beta   90.00
_cell.angle_gamma   90.00
#
_symmetry.space_group_name_H-M   'P 1'
#
loop_
_entity.id
_entity.type
_entity.pdbx_description
1 polymer ?
#
loop_
_entity_poly.entity_id
_entity_poly.type
_entity_poly.pdbx_seq_one_letter_code
_entity_poly.pdbx_strand_id
1 'polypeptide(L)'
;MATMSNENDPPALVAEQPQKEDADLTSTEVVVYEEPSLELTEFDTTPDVAKAYTDIDGNLATVTDLLAEAILGGGSFTGDEIKEMLDLIRSQSVEFFELAMDAKEHTDNVIHDIQQRARQYMQQQAMYIASREQQLGQTITVQHSTIHNLQQQFSQVVLQNGLLRGENCGLNNHNYVLRERLTNVESFATNLQNQMQLMQKNHCEEYEKTKSSNAALKNEMKVLQEQLRKASSTDSNANLQGQKHLLQEQHKRELDDLHEKLNKEKKAFELAKKDFAGHKKNFEGARKEYRQRLATAAKTISDIKQRNENLKNDAEQAVEAATKNFDKTCLALEDAKKLRIENKALKDKMKENESNGTELVMSKLREKDALRKHNALNDRSQELKKTLEAKCDEAKKREMEAMAKRDVTLARLEKLQMQMQMQQKAYEELNVKYNDVQKDSEYFALLAQESSVRELEALAELRRLSPNTDGEDK
;
A
#
# COMPACT_ATOMS: atom_id res chain seq x y z
N MET A 1 66.59 23.06 45.14
CA MET A 1 66.15 22.05 46.12
C MET A 1 64.74 21.65 45.73
N ALA A 2 64.57 20.39 45.34
CA ALA A 2 63.35 19.83 44.81
C ALA A 2 62.64 18.99 45.89
N THR A 3 61.32 19.10 45.95
CA THR A 3 60.41 18.12 46.58
C THR A 3 59.15 18.11 45.71
N MET A 4 59.11 17.29 44.65
CA MET A 4 58.69 15.88 44.62
C MET A 4 57.21 15.70 44.96
N SER A 5 56.46 15.50 43.88
CA SER A 5 55.06 15.12 43.74
C SER A 5 54.74 13.79 44.43
N ASN A 6 53.49 13.60 44.83
CA ASN A 6 52.93 12.27 45.08
C ASN A 6 51.52 12.21 44.44
N GLU A 7 51.48 11.63 43.24
CA GLU A 7 50.28 11.11 42.57
C GLU A 7 50.17 9.61 42.89
N ASN A 8 48.95 9.14 43.17
CA ASN A 8 48.36 7.86 42.73
C ASN A 8 47.43 7.28 43.79
N ASP A 9 46.16 7.68 43.77
CA ASP A 9 45.04 6.82 44.12
C ASP A 9 44.07 6.81 42.92
N PRO A 10 43.69 5.63 42.37
CA PRO A 10 42.73 5.55 41.27
C PRO A 10 41.30 5.76 41.77
N PRO A 11 40.44 6.51 41.06
CA PRO A 11 39.04 6.66 41.45
C PRO A 11 38.26 5.38 41.13
N ALA A 12 37.54 4.88 42.13
CA ALA A 12 36.56 3.82 41.98
C ALA A 12 35.42 4.30 41.06
N LEU A 13 35.36 3.77 39.84
CA LEU A 13 34.21 3.91 38.96
C LEU A 13 33.08 3.01 39.46
N VAL A 14 32.17 3.62 40.24
CA VAL A 14 30.85 3.06 40.52
C VAL A 14 30.05 3.11 39.23
N ALA A 15 29.88 1.95 38.59
CA ALA A 15 28.93 1.79 37.49
C ALA A 15 27.52 1.78 38.09
N GLU A 16 26.82 2.91 38.03
CA GLU A 16 25.36 2.94 38.21
C GLU A 16 24.71 2.12 37.08
N GLN A 17 24.02 1.05 37.47
CA GLN A 17 23.13 0.30 36.61
C GLN A 17 21.98 1.21 36.15
N PRO A 18 21.72 1.36 34.85
CA PRO A 18 20.43 1.86 34.40
C PRO A 18 19.37 0.80 34.70
N GLN A 19 18.32 1.21 35.41
CA GLN A 19 17.13 0.41 35.62
C GLN A 19 16.60 -0.10 34.27
N LYS A 20 16.38 -1.42 34.19
CA LYS A 20 15.61 -2.04 33.11
C LYS A 20 14.15 -1.58 33.26
N GLU A 21 13.74 -0.64 32.43
CA GLU A 21 12.34 -0.52 32.04
C GLU A 21 12.13 -1.51 30.89
N ASP A 22 11.51 -2.65 31.21
CA ASP A 22 10.98 -3.60 30.23
C ASP A 22 9.83 -2.93 29.48
N ALA A 23 10.17 -2.15 28.45
CA ALA A 23 9.20 -1.69 27.46
C ALA A 23 8.86 -2.88 26.56
N ASP A 24 7.76 -3.56 26.90
CA ASP A 24 7.13 -4.60 26.11
C ASP A 24 6.67 -4.02 24.76
N LEU A 25 7.55 -4.09 23.76
CA LEU A 25 7.32 -3.63 22.39
C LEU A 25 6.60 -4.67 21.52
N THR A 26 6.01 -5.71 22.11
CA THR A 26 5.44 -6.83 21.34
C THR A 26 4.04 -6.60 20.76
N SER A 27 3.38 -5.49 21.08
CA SER A 27 2.09 -5.13 20.49
C SER A 27 2.23 -3.95 19.53
N THR A 28 2.77 -4.21 18.33
CA THR A 28 2.57 -3.32 17.19
C THR A 28 1.55 -3.96 16.26
N GLU A 29 0.31 -4.11 16.74
CA GLU A 29 -0.80 -4.39 15.85
C GLU A 29 -0.97 -3.18 14.92
N VAL A 30 -0.58 -3.37 13.67
CA VAL A 30 -0.88 -2.43 12.59
C VAL A 30 -2.39 -2.51 12.36
N VAL A 31 -3.15 -1.67 13.07
CA VAL A 31 -4.59 -1.53 12.87
C VAL A 31 -4.80 -0.84 11.52
N VAL A 32 -5.10 -1.64 10.49
CA VAL A 32 -5.49 -1.15 9.17
C VAL A 32 -6.95 -0.73 9.25
N TYR A 33 -7.19 0.57 9.37
CA TYR A 33 -8.53 1.11 9.19
C TYR A 33 -8.87 1.09 7.70
N GLU A 34 -9.90 0.34 7.33
CA GLU A 34 -10.50 0.40 6.00
C GLU A 34 -11.05 1.80 5.75
N GLU A 35 -10.89 2.28 4.51
CA GLU A 35 -11.52 3.51 4.04
C GLU A 35 -13.04 3.37 4.22
N PRO A 36 -13.74 4.38 4.79
CA PRO A 36 -15.18 4.31 4.92
C PRO A 36 -15.79 4.29 3.52
N SER A 37 -16.26 3.12 3.08
CA SER A 37 -17.07 2.98 1.89
C SER A 37 -18.46 3.55 2.21
N LEU A 38 -18.77 4.72 1.66
CA LEU A 38 -20.10 5.27 1.75
C LEU A 38 -20.80 5.11 0.41
N GLU A 39 -21.80 4.24 0.41
CA GLU A 39 -22.84 4.20 -0.62
C GLU A 39 -23.62 5.52 -0.54
N LEU A 40 -23.27 6.46 -1.43
CA LEU A 40 -24.10 7.62 -1.73
C LEU A 40 -25.38 7.10 -2.37
N THR A 41 -26.41 6.89 -1.55
CA THR A 41 -27.76 6.65 -2.04
C THR A 41 -28.23 7.92 -2.74
N GLU A 42 -28.24 7.88 -4.07
CA GLU A 42 -28.79 8.96 -4.91
C GLU A 42 -30.24 9.23 -4.51
N PHE A 43 -30.47 10.40 -3.94
CA PHE A 43 -31.81 10.88 -3.62
C PHE A 43 -32.35 11.63 -4.85
N ASP A 44 -33.08 10.93 -5.71
CA ASP A 44 -33.68 11.48 -6.92
C ASP A 44 -34.98 12.23 -6.55
N THR A 45 -34.84 13.49 -6.11
CA THR A 45 -35.97 14.41 -5.80
C THR A 45 -36.50 15.14 -7.04
N THR A 46 -35.83 14.97 -8.17
CA THR A 46 -36.17 15.53 -9.48
C THR A 46 -37.61 15.25 -9.93
N PRO A 47 -38.21 14.06 -9.68
CA PRO A 47 -39.54 13.73 -10.18
C PRO A 47 -40.66 14.54 -9.51
N ASP A 48 -40.59 14.74 -8.19
CA ASP A 48 -41.67 15.36 -7.42
C ASP A 48 -41.70 16.88 -7.63
N VAL A 49 -40.52 17.51 -7.70
CA VAL A 49 -40.40 18.94 -8.05
C VAL A 49 -40.83 19.16 -9.50
N ALA A 50 -40.42 18.30 -10.44
CA ALA A 50 -40.85 18.39 -11.83
C ALA A 50 -42.38 18.26 -11.95
N LYS A 51 -43.00 17.34 -11.21
CA LYS A 51 -44.45 17.16 -11.20
C LYS A 51 -45.18 18.41 -10.70
N ALA A 52 -44.75 18.99 -9.57
CA ALA A 52 -45.34 20.21 -9.04
C ALA A 52 -45.23 21.39 -10.04
N TYR A 53 -44.09 21.56 -10.72
CA TYR A 53 -43.95 22.56 -11.77
C TYR A 53 -44.85 22.29 -12.99
N THR A 54 -45.07 21.03 -13.34
CA THR A 54 -45.95 20.65 -14.47
C THR A 54 -47.42 20.91 -14.14
N ASP A 55 -47.85 20.61 -12.91
CA ASP A 55 -49.20 20.88 -12.43
C ASP A 55 -49.47 22.40 -12.36
N ILE A 56 -48.46 23.19 -11.96
CA ILE A 56 -48.49 24.65 -12.04
C ILE A 56 -48.65 25.11 -13.50
N ASP A 57 -47.84 24.62 -14.43
CA ASP A 57 -47.91 25.09 -15.82
C ASP A 57 -49.27 24.75 -16.47
N GLY A 58 -49.82 23.56 -16.19
CA GLY A 58 -51.11 23.12 -16.71
C GLY A 58 -52.30 23.95 -16.19
N ASN A 59 -52.34 24.25 -14.90
CA ASN A 59 -53.40 25.08 -14.34
C ASN A 59 -53.34 26.53 -14.88
N LEU A 60 -52.16 27.02 -15.30
CA LEU A 60 -51.93 28.41 -15.69
C LEU A 60 -52.36 28.60 -17.14
N ALA A 61 -52.07 27.61 -17.97
CA ALA A 61 -52.60 27.48 -19.31
C ALA A 61 -54.14 27.48 -19.29
N THR A 62 -54.76 26.72 -18.36
CA THR A 62 -56.23 26.65 -18.25
C THR A 62 -56.86 28.00 -17.89
N VAL A 63 -56.27 28.74 -16.95
CA VAL A 63 -56.70 30.10 -16.60
C VAL A 63 -56.51 31.07 -17.78
N THR A 64 -55.41 30.93 -18.51
CA THR A 64 -55.08 31.79 -19.67
C THR A 64 -56.04 31.55 -20.83
N ASP A 65 -56.41 30.29 -21.09
CA ASP A 65 -57.36 29.91 -22.13
C ASP A 65 -58.79 30.40 -21.80
N LEU A 66 -59.22 30.28 -20.55
CA LEU A 66 -60.50 30.83 -20.07
C LEU A 66 -60.57 32.36 -20.25
N LEU A 67 -59.48 33.07 -19.91
CA LEU A 67 -59.37 34.51 -20.13
C LEU A 67 -59.34 34.88 -21.61
N ALA A 68 -58.65 34.09 -22.44
CA ALA A 68 -58.58 34.31 -23.88
C ALA A 68 -59.93 34.08 -24.58
N GLU A 69 -60.68 33.04 -24.21
CA GLU A 69 -62.05 32.80 -24.69
C GLU A 69 -63.00 33.93 -24.26
N ALA A 70 -62.88 34.41 -23.02
CA ALA A 70 -63.69 35.52 -22.53
C ALA A 70 -63.44 36.84 -23.29
N ILE A 71 -62.21 37.07 -23.74
CA ILE A 71 -61.82 38.31 -24.45
C ILE A 71 -62.07 38.21 -25.97
N LEU A 72 -61.84 37.06 -26.59
CA LEU A 72 -61.90 36.87 -28.04
C LEU A 72 -63.26 36.36 -28.56
N GLY A 73 -64.09 35.78 -27.70
CA GLY A 73 -65.34 35.09 -28.09
C GLY A 73 -66.47 35.98 -28.59
N GLY A 74 -66.41 37.31 -28.46
CA GLY A 74 -67.36 38.26 -29.05
C GLY A 74 -68.81 38.20 -28.55
N GLY A 75 -69.15 37.27 -27.66
CA GLY A 75 -70.44 37.19 -26.98
C GLY A 75 -70.46 38.07 -25.74
N SER A 76 -71.54 38.85 -25.54
CA SER A 76 -71.75 39.61 -24.31
C SER A 76 -72.04 38.65 -23.16
N PHE A 77 -71.01 38.27 -22.40
CA PHE A 77 -71.19 37.55 -21.13
C PHE A 77 -72.11 38.34 -20.21
N THR A 78 -73.00 37.62 -19.55
CA THR A 78 -73.82 38.19 -18.48
C THR A 78 -72.95 38.49 -17.26
N GLY A 79 -73.39 39.44 -16.43
CA GLY A 79 -72.62 39.80 -15.22
C GLY A 79 -72.38 38.61 -14.28
N ASP A 80 -73.28 37.62 -14.28
CA ASP A 80 -73.16 36.40 -13.47
C ASP A 80 -72.08 35.46 -14.02
N GLU A 81 -71.97 35.28 -15.35
CA GLU A 81 -70.92 34.46 -15.98
C GLU A 81 -69.52 35.08 -15.78
N ILE A 82 -69.42 36.41 -15.84
CA ILE A 82 -68.15 37.12 -15.54
C ILE A 82 -67.76 36.91 -14.08
N LYS A 83 -68.74 36.94 -13.16
CA LYS A 83 -68.50 36.72 -11.73
C LYS A 83 -68.05 35.27 -11.47
N GLU A 84 -68.68 34.29 -12.11
CA GLU A 84 -68.33 32.87 -11.97
C GLU A 84 -66.93 32.58 -12.52
N MET A 85 -66.55 33.17 -13.66
CA MET A 85 -65.18 33.12 -14.18
C MET A 85 -64.16 33.77 -13.24
N LEU A 86 -64.46 34.95 -12.67
CA LEU A 86 -63.57 35.61 -11.71
C LEU A 86 -63.42 34.82 -10.41
N ASP A 87 -64.50 34.17 -9.94
CA ASP A 87 -64.45 33.30 -8.76
C ASP A 87 -63.66 32.01 -9.04
N LEU A 88 -63.76 31.43 -10.23
CA LEU A 88 -62.95 30.29 -10.66
C LEU A 88 -61.46 30.65 -10.76
N ILE A 89 -61.13 31.77 -11.40
CA ILE A 89 -59.76 32.29 -11.50
C ILE A 89 -59.21 32.55 -10.10
N ARG A 90 -60.00 33.15 -9.19
CA ARG A 90 -59.60 33.36 -7.80
C ARG A 90 -59.36 32.03 -7.07
N SER A 91 -60.22 31.03 -7.25
CA SER A 91 -60.05 29.70 -6.65
C SER A 91 -58.76 29.02 -7.13
N GLN A 92 -58.54 28.99 -8.45
CA GLN A 92 -57.34 28.41 -9.05
C GLN A 92 -56.08 29.16 -8.61
N SER A 93 -56.13 30.49 -8.52
CA SER A 93 -55.01 31.31 -8.03
C SER A 93 -54.60 30.98 -6.59
N VAL A 94 -55.56 30.59 -5.74
CA VAL A 94 -55.29 30.16 -4.36
C VAL A 94 -54.62 28.78 -4.35
N GLU A 95 -55.16 27.81 -5.10
CA GLU A 95 -54.53 26.47 -5.23
C GLU A 95 -53.11 26.56 -5.77
N PHE A 96 -52.87 27.47 -6.72
CA PHE A 96 -51.54 27.78 -7.23
C PHE A 96 -50.57 28.26 -6.17
N PHE A 97 -51.05 29.19 -5.33
CA PHE A 97 -50.23 29.75 -4.28
C PHE A 97 -49.90 28.70 -3.22
N GLU A 98 -50.86 27.85 -2.86
CA GLU A 98 -50.64 26.71 -1.96
C GLU A 98 -49.62 25.73 -2.54
N LEU A 99 -49.77 25.31 -3.80
CA LEU A 99 -48.84 24.38 -4.45
C LEU A 99 -47.41 24.96 -4.55
N ALA A 100 -47.29 26.25 -4.83
CA ALA A 100 -46.00 26.95 -4.88
C ALA A 100 -45.35 27.05 -3.49
N MET A 101 -46.15 27.24 -2.43
CA MET A 101 -45.66 27.25 -1.05
C MET A 101 -45.20 25.86 -0.61
N ASP A 102 -45.96 24.82 -0.94
CA ASP A 102 -45.58 23.42 -0.65
C ASP A 102 -44.30 23.01 -1.39
N ALA A 103 -44.18 23.39 -2.68
CA ALA A 103 -42.97 23.14 -3.46
C ALA A 103 -41.75 23.86 -2.87
N LYS A 104 -41.93 25.10 -2.39
CA LYS A 104 -40.88 25.86 -1.71
C LYS A 104 -40.48 25.18 -0.40
N GLU A 105 -41.44 24.80 0.44
CA GLU A 105 -41.17 24.12 1.71
C GLU A 105 -40.43 22.79 1.49
N HIS A 106 -40.87 22.00 0.51
CA HIS A 106 -40.16 20.78 0.12
C HIS A 106 -38.72 21.08 -0.32
N THR A 107 -38.51 22.12 -1.13
CA THR A 107 -37.16 22.48 -1.61
C THR A 107 -36.27 22.92 -0.45
N ASP A 108 -36.79 23.74 0.46
CA ASP A 108 -36.08 24.20 1.66
C ASP A 108 -35.71 23.01 2.56
N ASN A 109 -36.61 22.04 2.75
CA ASN A 109 -36.35 20.81 3.51
C ASN A 109 -35.27 19.92 2.86
N VAL A 110 -35.30 19.75 1.55
CA VAL A 110 -34.27 18.98 0.81
C VAL A 110 -32.91 19.67 0.90
N ILE A 111 -32.86 20.99 0.73
CA ILE A 111 -31.62 21.76 0.88
C ILE A 111 -31.08 21.62 2.31
N HIS A 112 -31.95 21.70 3.32
CA HIS A 112 -31.56 21.53 4.72
C HIS A 112 -30.97 20.14 4.98
N ASP A 113 -31.61 19.09 4.48
CA ASP A 113 -31.15 17.71 4.65
C ASP A 113 -29.81 17.44 3.93
N ILE A 114 -29.63 17.98 2.71
CA ILE A 114 -28.35 17.93 1.99
C ILE A 114 -27.26 18.64 2.78
N GLN A 115 -27.54 19.83 3.34
CA GLN A 115 -26.58 20.55 4.17
C GLN A 115 -26.22 19.78 5.44
N GLN A 116 -27.17 19.13 6.09
CA GLN A 116 -26.94 18.35 7.29
C GLN A 116 -26.07 17.12 6.99
N ARG A 117 -26.37 16.39 5.91
CA ARG A 117 -25.56 15.25 5.43
C ARG A 117 -24.15 15.69 5.05
N ALA A 118 -24.00 16.82 4.34
CA ALA A 118 -22.69 17.36 3.99
C ALA A 118 -21.87 17.74 5.24
N ARG A 119 -22.49 18.32 6.28
CA ARG A 119 -21.81 18.60 7.55
C ARG A 119 -21.36 17.34 8.27
N GLN A 120 -22.22 16.32 8.34
CA GLN A 120 -21.88 15.03 8.96
C GLN A 120 -20.71 14.36 8.21
N TYR A 121 -20.73 14.40 6.88
CA TYR A 121 -19.65 13.89 6.05
C TYR A 121 -18.32 14.61 6.32
N MET A 122 -18.35 15.95 6.32
CA MET A 122 -17.15 16.74 6.63
C MET A 122 -16.62 16.48 8.05
N GLN A 123 -17.51 16.28 9.03
CA GLN A 123 -17.11 15.92 10.40
C GLN A 123 -16.48 14.52 10.46
N GLN A 124 -17.06 13.53 9.77
CA GLN A 124 -16.49 12.19 9.69
C GLN A 124 -15.12 12.20 9.01
N GLN A 125 -14.96 12.92 7.89
CA GLN A 125 -13.67 13.10 7.24
C GLN A 125 -12.65 13.79 8.16
N ALA A 126 -13.04 14.85 8.86
CA ALA A 126 -12.16 15.57 9.77
C ALA A 126 -11.68 14.66 10.92
N MET A 127 -12.57 13.86 11.51
CA MET A 127 -12.20 12.88 12.54
C MET A 127 -11.28 11.79 12.01
N TYR A 128 -11.54 11.28 10.80
CA TYR A 128 -10.68 10.29 10.16
C TYR A 128 -9.27 10.84 9.89
N ILE A 129 -9.17 12.05 9.36
CA ILE A 129 -7.89 12.72 9.11
C ILE A 129 -7.14 12.95 10.43
N ALA A 130 -7.81 13.48 11.47
CA ALA A 130 -7.20 13.72 12.77
C ALA A 130 -6.67 12.43 13.43
N SER A 131 -7.45 11.35 13.36
CA SER A 131 -7.03 10.02 13.86
C SER A 131 -5.78 9.51 13.12
N ARG A 132 -5.77 9.65 11.79
CA ARG A 132 -4.64 9.24 10.94
C ARG A 132 -3.39 10.08 11.22
N GLU A 133 -3.53 11.39 11.41
CA GLU A 133 -2.42 12.28 11.80
C GLU A 133 -1.84 11.90 13.17
N GLN A 134 -2.71 11.59 14.15
CA GLN A 134 -2.27 11.13 15.47
C GLN A 134 -1.47 9.82 15.39
N GLN A 135 -1.94 8.84 14.61
CA GLN A 135 -1.24 7.57 14.39
C GLN A 135 0.11 7.77 13.69
N LEU A 136 0.17 8.65 12.69
CA LEU A 136 1.40 9.00 12.01
C LEU A 136 2.40 9.64 13.00
N GLY A 137 1.93 10.56 13.85
CA GLY A 137 2.75 11.17 14.90
C GLY A 137 3.31 10.15 15.89
N GLN A 138 2.50 9.18 16.33
CA GLN A 138 2.95 8.08 17.18
C GLN A 138 4.01 7.21 16.49
N THR A 139 3.79 6.86 15.22
CA THR A 139 4.73 6.08 14.42
C THR A 139 6.07 6.80 14.29
N ILE A 140 6.06 8.09 13.97
CA ILE A 140 7.27 8.93 13.86
C ILE A 140 8.01 8.98 15.21
N THR A 141 7.27 9.05 16.32
CA THR A 141 7.86 9.09 17.67
C THR A 141 8.56 7.78 18.02
N VAL A 142 7.92 6.63 17.74
CA VAL A 142 8.51 5.30 17.95
C VAL A 142 9.75 5.12 17.09
N GLN A 143 9.70 5.54 15.82
CA GLN A 143 10.85 5.49 14.92
C GLN A 143 12.01 6.35 15.42
N HIS A 144 11.76 7.59 15.87
CA HIS A 144 12.79 8.44 16.45
C HIS A 144 13.44 7.82 17.68
N SER A 145 12.65 7.28 18.61
CA SER A 145 13.16 6.59 19.80
C SER A 145 14.05 5.39 19.43
N THR A 146 13.62 4.61 18.44
CA THR A 146 14.36 3.44 17.95
C THR A 146 15.71 3.85 17.34
N ILE A 147 15.72 4.88 16.50
CA ILE A 147 16.93 5.42 15.89
C ILE A 147 17.90 5.92 16.98
N HIS A 148 17.39 6.65 17.97
CA HIS A 148 18.20 7.16 19.07
C HIS A 148 18.83 6.03 19.89
N ASN A 149 18.06 4.98 20.22
CA ASN A 149 18.58 3.82 20.93
C ASN A 149 19.66 3.08 20.13
N LEU A 150 19.47 2.90 18.82
CA LEU A 150 20.49 2.30 17.95
C LEU A 150 21.77 3.15 17.89
N GLN A 151 21.65 4.48 17.85
CA GLN A 151 22.80 5.37 17.88
C GLN A 151 23.59 5.26 19.20
N GLN A 152 22.90 5.15 20.33
CA GLN A 152 23.54 4.93 21.63
C GLN A 152 24.27 3.58 21.68
N GLN A 153 23.60 2.49 21.25
CA GLN A 153 24.22 1.16 21.20
C GLN A 153 25.43 1.13 20.28
N PHE A 154 25.34 1.75 19.10
CA PHE A 154 26.45 1.82 18.16
C PHE A 154 27.64 2.58 18.77
N SER A 155 27.39 3.70 19.44
CA SER A 155 28.42 4.48 20.14
C SER A 155 29.13 3.65 21.21
N GLN A 156 28.39 2.85 21.97
CA GLN A 156 28.95 1.95 22.99
C GLN A 156 29.85 0.87 22.36
N VAL A 157 29.41 0.24 21.26
CA VAL A 157 30.19 -0.77 20.54
C VAL A 157 31.46 -0.17 19.93
N VAL A 158 31.40 1.05 19.41
CA VAL A 158 32.57 1.76 18.89
C VAL A 158 33.58 2.02 20.00
N LEU A 159 33.14 2.49 21.16
CA LEU A 159 34.00 2.71 22.32
C LEU A 159 34.67 1.40 22.80
N GLN A 160 33.89 0.33 22.95
CA GLN A 160 34.40 -0.98 23.35
C GLN A 160 35.41 -1.53 22.34
N ASN A 161 35.15 -1.40 21.04
CA ASN A 161 36.12 -1.77 20.00
C ASN A 161 37.41 -0.95 20.09
N GLY A 162 37.30 0.36 20.38
CA GLY A 162 38.46 1.22 20.62
C GLY A 162 39.32 0.72 21.78
N LEU A 163 38.70 0.37 22.91
CA LEU A 163 39.39 -0.18 24.08
C LEU A 163 40.07 -1.52 23.78
N LEU A 164 39.36 -2.46 23.16
CA LEU A 164 39.92 -3.76 22.77
C LEU A 164 41.08 -3.64 21.79
N ARG A 165 41.04 -2.68 20.86
CA ARG A 165 42.17 -2.38 19.97
C ARG A 165 43.36 -1.86 20.77
N GLY A 166 43.14 -0.95 21.71
CA GLY A 166 44.18 -0.43 22.59
C GLY A 166 44.86 -1.53 23.42
N GLU A 167 44.07 -2.41 24.03
CA GLU A 167 44.56 -3.57 24.79
C GLU A 167 45.37 -4.53 23.91
N ASN A 168 44.87 -4.85 22.71
CA ASN A 168 45.59 -5.69 21.76
C ASN A 168 46.93 -5.07 21.33
N CYS A 169 46.98 -3.76 21.09
CA CYS A 169 48.24 -3.06 20.83
C CYS A 169 49.20 -3.17 22.01
N GLY A 170 48.70 -3.00 23.25
CA GLY A 170 49.50 -3.16 24.46
C GLY A 170 50.08 -4.57 24.62
N LEU A 171 49.25 -5.59 24.43
CA LEU A 171 49.66 -7.00 24.47
C LEU A 171 50.66 -7.33 23.36
N ASN A 172 50.48 -6.78 22.16
CA ASN A 172 51.42 -7.00 21.06
C ASN A 172 52.79 -6.39 21.36
N ASN A 173 52.83 -5.18 21.92
CA ASN A 173 54.07 -4.55 22.37
C ASN A 173 54.75 -5.36 23.48
N HIS A 174 53.97 -5.87 24.45
CA HIS A 174 54.52 -6.72 25.50
C HIS A 174 55.10 -8.03 24.94
N ASN A 175 54.40 -8.67 24.01
CA ASN A 175 54.89 -9.85 23.30
C ASN A 175 56.18 -9.58 22.53
N TYR A 176 56.31 -8.42 21.89
CA TYR A 176 57.54 -8.02 21.22
C TYR A 176 58.73 -7.96 22.20
N VAL A 177 58.56 -7.27 23.34
CA VAL A 177 59.60 -7.17 24.37
C VAL A 177 59.95 -8.55 24.95
N LEU A 178 58.97 -9.42 25.16
CA LEU A 178 59.21 -10.78 25.64
C LEU A 178 60.02 -11.62 24.63
N ARG A 179 59.73 -11.48 23.32
CA ARG A 179 60.50 -12.16 22.28
C ARG A 179 61.95 -11.68 22.24
N GLU A 180 62.17 -10.38 22.33
CA GLU A 180 63.53 -9.81 22.39
C GLU A 180 64.30 -10.34 23.62
N ARG A 181 63.65 -10.35 24.79
CA ARG A 181 64.25 -10.92 26.02
C ARG A 181 64.56 -12.40 25.89
N LEU A 182 63.68 -13.18 25.24
CA LEU A 182 63.92 -14.59 24.99
C LEU A 182 65.16 -14.79 24.11
N THR A 183 65.27 -14.05 23.01
CA THR A 183 66.45 -14.10 22.14
C THR A 183 67.74 -13.75 22.89
N ASN A 184 67.70 -12.76 23.78
CA ASN A 184 68.84 -12.41 24.62
C ASN A 184 69.23 -13.56 25.57
N VAL A 185 68.26 -14.20 26.22
CA VAL A 185 68.50 -15.36 27.09
C VAL A 185 69.07 -16.54 26.30
N GLU A 186 68.54 -16.82 25.12
CA GLU A 186 69.05 -17.87 24.23
C GLU A 186 70.50 -17.60 23.83
N SER A 187 70.82 -16.36 23.43
CA SER A 187 72.20 -15.98 23.07
C SER A 187 73.17 -16.12 24.25
N PHE A 188 72.72 -15.77 25.46
CA PHE A 188 73.49 -15.93 26.70
C PHE A 188 73.71 -17.41 27.02
N ALA A 189 72.67 -18.25 26.88
CA ALA A 189 72.77 -19.69 27.09
C ALA A 189 73.75 -20.34 26.12
N THR A 190 73.73 -19.96 24.84
CA THR A 190 74.72 -20.42 23.85
C THR A 190 76.14 -20.00 24.24
N ASN A 191 76.34 -18.76 24.69
CA ASN A 191 77.65 -18.30 25.15
C ASN A 191 78.15 -19.11 26.35
N LEU A 192 77.29 -19.34 27.34
CA LEU A 192 77.63 -20.15 28.51
C LEU A 192 77.98 -21.60 28.12
N GLN A 193 77.24 -22.18 27.19
CA GLN A 193 77.54 -23.51 26.66
C GLN A 193 78.89 -23.56 25.96
N ASN A 194 79.22 -22.55 25.16
CA ASN A 194 80.53 -22.43 24.51
C ASN A 194 81.66 -22.30 25.53
N GLN A 195 81.49 -21.50 26.58
CA GLN A 195 82.48 -21.38 27.66
C GLN A 195 82.67 -22.71 28.41
N MET A 196 81.58 -23.43 28.71
CA MET A 196 81.65 -24.73 29.35
C MET A 196 82.41 -25.75 28.49
N GLN A 197 82.15 -25.79 27.18
CA GLN A 197 82.89 -26.65 26.26
C GLN A 197 84.38 -26.30 26.20
N LEU A 198 84.72 -25.00 26.20
CA LEU A 198 86.11 -24.54 26.21
C LEU A 198 86.84 -24.97 27.50
N MET A 199 86.20 -24.79 28.66
CA MET A 199 86.77 -25.24 29.94
C MET A 199 86.95 -26.76 29.98
N GLN A 200 85.98 -27.54 29.49
CA GLN A 200 86.11 -29.00 29.39
C GLN A 200 87.29 -29.40 28.50
N LYS A 201 87.44 -28.75 27.35
CA LYS A 201 88.57 -28.99 26.45
C LYS A 201 89.91 -28.67 27.13
N ASN A 202 90.03 -27.51 27.77
CA ASN A 202 91.24 -27.10 28.47
C ASN A 202 91.60 -28.07 29.61
N HIS A 203 90.63 -28.50 30.41
CA HIS A 203 90.85 -29.50 31.46
C HIS A 203 91.28 -30.86 30.89
N CYS A 204 90.71 -31.31 29.78
CA CYS A 204 91.18 -32.53 29.10
C CYS A 204 92.62 -32.40 28.61
N GLU A 205 93.00 -31.26 28.03
CA GLU A 205 94.37 -30.99 27.58
C GLU A 205 95.36 -30.94 28.75
N GLU A 206 95.00 -30.28 29.86
CA GLU A 206 95.80 -30.26 31.08
C GLU A 206 95.94 -31.64 31.73
N TYR A 207 94.86 -32.43 31.72
CA TYR A 207 94.88 -33.81 32.22
C TYR A 207 95.84 -34.69 31.41
N GLU A 208 95.83 -34.60 30.08
CA GLU A 208 96.78 -35.36 29.24
C GLU A 208 98.23 -34.85 29.39
N LYS A 209 98.45 -33.54 29.58
CA LYS A 209 99.77 -32.99 29.92
C LYS A 209 100.30 -33.48 31.27
N THR A 210 99.47 -33.45 32.31
CA THR A 210 99.87 -33.93 33.65
C THR A 210 100.08 -35.44 33.66
N LYS A 211 99.26 -36.21 32.94
CA LYS A 211 99.44 -37.66 32.77
C LYS A 211 100.75 -38.01 32.06
N SER A 212 101.08 -37.32 30.97
CA SER A 212 102.35 -37.53 30.25
C SER A 212 103.57 -37.09 31.07
N SER A 213 103.49 -35.97 31.78
CA SER A 213 104.53 -35.52 32.73
C SER A 213 104.74 -36.51 33.87
N ASN A 214 103.66 -37.03 34.48
CA ASN A 214 103.75 -38.07 35.50
C ASN A 214 104.37 -39.37 34.97
N ALA A 215 104.08 -39.75 33.72
CA ALA A 215 104.74 -40.89 33.09
C ALA A 215 106.25 -40.66 32.90
N ALA A 216 106.66 -39.45 32.50
CA ALA A 216 108.06 -39.07 32.38
C ALA A 216 108.78 -39.09 33.74
N LEU A 217 108.21 -38.47 34.77
CA LEU A 217 108.76 -38.48 36.13
C LEU A 217 108.85 -39.89 36.71
N LYS A 218 107.87 -40.77 36.41
CA LYS A 218 107.92 -42.17 36.83
C LYS A 218 109.06 -42.93 36.15
N ASN A 219 109.37 -42.61 34.89
CA ASN A 219 110.51 -43.18 34.18
C ASN A 219 111.84 -42.63 34.73
N GLU A 220 111.94 -41.33 35.00
CA GLU A 220 113.12 -40.73 35.64
C GLU A 220 113.36 -41.28 37.04
N MET A 221 112.31 -41.44 37.84
CA MET A 221 112.38 -42.10 39.16
C MET A 221 112.94 -43.52 39.03
N LYS A 222 112.51 -44.32 38.06
CA LYS A 222 113.10 -45.64 37.81
C LYS A 222 114.59 -45.56 37.47
N VAL A 223 114.98 -44.60 36.62
CA VAL A 223 116.39 -44.38 36.25
C VAL A 223 117.23 -43.99 37.47
N LEU A 224 116.74 -43.06 38.28
CA LEU A 224 117.41 -42.63 39.53
C LEU A 224 117.48 -43.77 40.55
N GLN A 225 116.44 -44.61 40.66
CA GLN A 225 116.45 -45.78 41.54
C GLN A 225 117.46 -46.84 41.08
N GLU A 226 117.63 -47.01 39.77
CA GLU A 226 118.66 -47.87 39.18
C GLU A 226 120.07 -47.30 39.37
N GLN A 227 120.23 -45.97 39.29
CA GLN A 227 121.49 -45.27 39.60
C GLN A 227 121.85 -45.35 41.09
N LEU A 228 120.86 -45.22 41.99
CA LEU A 228 121.07 -45.37 43.43
C LEU A 228 121.46 -46.81 43.78
N ARG A 229 120.85 -47.80 43.11
CA ARG A 229 121.23 -49.23 43.23
C ARG A 229 122.67 -49.46 42.79
N LYS A 230 123.13 -48.79 41.72
CA LYS A 230 124.53 -48.83 41.26
C LYS A 230 125.48 -48.09 42.21
N ALA A 231 125.09 -46.95 42.75
CA ALA A 231 125.87 -46.18 43.71
C ALA A 231 126.03 -46.90 45.07
N SER A 232 125.03 -47.70 45.48
CA SER A 232 125.11 -48.51 46.71
C SER A 232 126.02 -49.73 46.63
N SER A 233 126.55 -50.07 45.44
CA SER A 233 127.48 -51.18 45.24
C SER A 233 128.96 -50.79 45.16
N THR A 234 129.30 -49.52 45.41
CA THR A 234 130.68 -49.03 45.44
C THR A 234 130.88 -47.99 46.55
N ASP A 235 131.94 -48.19 47.32
CA ASP A 235 132.61 -47.26 48.24
C ASP A 235 132.11 -47.14 49.70
N SER A 236 132.73 -47.99 50.53
CA SER A 236 133.65 -47.63 51.61
C SER A 236 133.66 -46.19 52.17
N ASN A 237 133.20 -46.12 53.42
CA ASN A 237 133.94 -45.67 54.59
C ASN A 237 134.23 -44.15 54.81
N ALA A 238 133.91 -43.75 56.05
CA ALA A 238 134.45 -42.63 56.83
C ALA A 238 134.14 -41.17 56.39
N ASN A 239 132.99 -40.63 56.86
CA ASN A 239 132.90 -39.36 57.62
C ASN A 239 131.43 -39.03 58.00
N LEU A 240 130.79 -39.85 58.85
CA LEU A 240 129.31 -39.88 59.00
C LEU A 240 128.78 -39.47 60.39
N GLN A 241 129.47 -38.58 61.10
CA GLN A 241 128.97 -38.06 62.39
C GLN A 241 128.73 -36.54 62.39
N GLY A 242 129.56 -35.74 61.70
CA GLY A 242 129.35 -34.30 61.56
C GLY A 242 128.22 -33.92 60.59
N GLN A 243 128.12 -34.61 59.44
CA GLN A 243 127.02 -34.41 58.48
C GLN A 243 125.66 -34.87 59.02
N LYS A 244 125.62 -35.86 59.92
CA LYS A 244 124.39 -36.37 60.52
C LYS A 244 123.69 -35.31 61.38
N HIS A 245 124.47 -34.50 62.13
CA HIS A 245 123.91 -33.46 63.00
C HIS A 245 123.43 -32.23 62.21
N LEU A 246 124.11 -31.87 61.12
CA LEU A 246 123.71 -30.77 60.23
C LEU A 246 122.46 -31.15 59.39
N LEU A 247 122.39 -32.38 58.87
CA LEU A 247 121.18 -32.91 58.22
C LEU A 247 120.01 -33.03 59.20
N GLN A 248 120.25 -33.44 60.45
CA GLN A 248 119.17 -33.53 61.45
C GLN A 248 118.58 -32.16 61.80
N GLU A 249 119.40 -31.11 61.89
CA GLU A 249 118.87 -29.75 62.10
C GLU A 249 118.15 -29.21 60.86
N GLN A 250 118.65 -29.47 59.64
CA GLN A 250 117.94 -29.10 58.41
C GLN A 250 116.59 -29.81 58.29
N HIS A 251 116.55 -31.13 58.50
CA HIS A 251 115.31 -31.89 58.47
C HIS A 251 114.32 -31.45 59.55
N LYS A 252 114.80 -31.03 60.72
CA LYS A 252 113.93 -30.50 61.77
C LYS A 252 113.29 -29.17 61.35
N ARG A 253 114.07 -28.24 60.76
CA ARG A 253 113.53 -26.97 60.24
C ARG A 253 112.56 -27.20 59.08
N GLU A 254 112.85 -28.12 58.17
CA GLU A 254 111.94 -28.48 57.08
C GLU A 254 110.65 -29.14 57.59
N LEU A 255 110.73 -29.97 58.63
CA LEU A 255 109.57 -30.55 59.30
C LEU A 255 108.72 -29.48 60.01
N ASP A 256 109.35 -28.50 60.65
CA ASP A 256 108.64 -27.40 61.31
C ASP A 256 107.95 -26.49 60.27
N ASP A 257 108.62 -26.17 59.16
CA ASP A 257 108.05 -25.42 58.03
C ASP A 257 106.89 -26.15 57.35
N LEU A 258 107.03 -27.48 57.14
CA LEU A 258 105.96 -28.32 56.60
C LEU A 258 104.78 -28.41 57.56
N HIS A 259 105.01 -28.51 58.86
CA HIS A 259 103.95 -28.47 59.87
C HIS A 259 103.22 -27.12 59.88
N GLU A 260 103.93 -26.01 59.73
CA GLU A 260 103.32 -24.69 59.67
C GLU A 260 102.46 -24.52 58.40
N LYS A 261 102.98 -24.95 57.24
CA LYS A 261 102.23 -24.95 55.97
C LYS A 261 101.00 -25.85 56.02
N LEU A 262 101.14 -27.07 56.54
CA LEU A 262 100.03 -28.01 56.71
C LEU A 262 98.96 -27.44 57.65
N ASN A 263 99.35 -26.76 58.73
CA ASN A 263 98.39 -26.12 59.64
C ASN A 263 97.67 -24.93 58.98
N LYS A 264 98.34 -24.15 58.13
CA LYS A 264 97.70 -23.07 57.36
C LYS A 264 96.73 -23.63 56.32
N GLU A 265 97.12 -24.65 55.56
CA GLU A 265 96.23 -25.31 54.59
C GLU A 265 95.04 -25.99 55.25
N LYS A 266 95.24 -26.65 56.40
CA LYS A 266 94.14 -27.26 57.17
C LYS A 266 93.12 -26.23 57.63
N LYS A 267 93.58 -25.05 58.09
CA LYS A 267 92.69 -23.93 58.46
C LYS A 267 91.93 -23.39 57.24
N ALA A 268 92.61 -23.22 56.10
CA ALA A 268 91.97 -22.77 54.85
C ALA A 268 90.92 -23.78 54.35
N PHE A 269 91.20 -25.08 54.44
CA PHE A 269 90.28 -26.14 54.06
C PHE A 269 89.03 -26.17 54.94
N GLU A 270 89.17 -26.04 56.27
CA GLU A 270 88.02 -26.00 57.18
C GLU A 270 87.15 -24.74 56.94
N LEU A 271 87.76 -23.60 56.60
CA LEU A 271 87.01 -22.40 56.23
C LEU A 271 86.22 -22.62 54.93
N ALA A 272 86.88 -23.13 53.88
CA ALA A 272 86.24 -23.43 52.60
C ALA A 272 85.10 -24.47 52.73
N LYS A 273 85.27 -25.46 53.61
CA LYS A 273 84.24 -26.46 53.92
C LYS A 273 83.01 -25.82 54.57
N LYS A 274 83.21 -24.85 55.47
CA LYS A 274 82.12 -24.10 56.11
C LYS A 274 81.37 -23.24 55.09
N ASP A 275 82.09 -22.55 54.21
CA ASP A 275 81.50 -21.72 53.15
C ASP A 275 80.72 -22.57 52.14
N PHE A 276 81.27 -23.71 51.73
CA PHE A 276 80.59 -24.67 50.85
C PHE A 276 79.30 -25.21 51.47
N ALA A 277 79.31 -25.52 52.77
CA ALA A 277 78.10 -25.94 53.49
C ALA A 277 77.03 -24.82 53.51
N GLY A 278 77.43 -23.56 53.67
CA GLY A 278 76.55 -22.40 53.57
C GLY A 278 75.94 -22.24 52.17
N HIS A 279 76.76 -22.31 51.13
CA HIS A 279 76.29 -22.25 49.74
C HIS A 279 75.33 -23.40 49.39
N LYS A 280 75.62 -24.62 49.86
CA LYS A 280 74.73 -25.78 49.66
C LYS A 280 73.35 -25.54 50.27
N LYS A 281 73.28 -25.03 51.50
CA LYS A 281 72.01 -24.72 52.18
C LYS A 281 71.22 -23.65 51.43
N ASN A 282 71.89 -22.60 50.96
CA ASN A 282 71.25 -21.55 50.17
C ASN A 282 70.71 -22.06 48.83
N PHE A 283 71.48 -22.92 48.15
CA PHE A 283 71.06 -23.54 46.89
C PHE A 283 69.86 -24.47 47.07
N GLU A 284 69.83 -25.27 48.14
CA GLU A 284 68.69 -26.13 48.47
C GLU A 284 67.43 -25.30 48.78
N GLY A 285 67.58 -24.18 49.50
CA GLY A 285 66.50 -23.22 49.76
C GLY A 285 65.94 -22.63 48.46
N ALA A 286 66.81 -22.08 47.61
CA ALA A 286 66.41 -21.53 46.31
C ALA A 286 65.75 -22.58 45.42
N ARG A 287 66.28 -23.81 45.39
CA ARG A 287 65.70 -24.92 44.62
C ARG A 287 64.28 -25.27 45.09
N LYS A 288 64.03 -25.25 46.41
CA LYS A 288 62.69 -25.48 46.97
C LYS A 288 61.72 -24.37 46.54
N GLU A 289 62.16 -23.11 46.60
CA GLU A 289 61.37 -21.96 46.19
C GLU A 289 61.03 -22.00 44.68
N TYR A 290 62.00 -22.30 43.82
CA TYR A 290 61.77 -22.48 42.38
C TYR A 290 60.78 -23.60 42.08
N ARG A 291 60.86 -24.73 42.80
CA ARG A 291 59.88 -25.82 42.66
C ARG A 291 58.47 -25.37 43.03
N GLN A 292 58.33 -24.58 44.09
CA GLN A 292 57.03 -24.06 44.52
C GLN A 292 56.45 -23.05 43.51
N ARG A 293 57.29 -22.18 42.95
CA ARG A 293 56.90 -21.27 41.87
C ARG A 293 56.48 -22.01 40.62
N LEU A 294 57.24 -23.05 40.21
CA LEU A 294 56.89 -23.91 39.08
C LEU A 294 55.55 -24.63 39.28
N ALA A 295 55.30 -25.18 40.47
CA ALA A 295 54.02 -25.82 40.78
C ALA A 295 52.85 -24.84 40.70
N THR A 296 53.04 -23.62 41.21
CA THR A 296 52.03 -22.55 41.15
C THR A 296 51.76 -22.12 39.70
N ALA A 297 52.81 -21.96 38.90
CA ALA A 297 52.69 -21.64 37.47
C ALA A 297 51.97 -22.75 36.70
N ALA A 298 52.30 -24.01 36.95
CA ALA A 298 51.64 -25.16 36.33
C ALA A 298 50.14 -25.21 36.66
N LYS A 299 49.77 -24.95 37.92
CA LYS A 299 48.36 -24.83 38.33
C LYS A 299 47.66 -23.68 37.61
N THR A 300 48.28 -22.50 37.59
CA THR A 300 47.72 -21.32 36.92
C THR A 300 47.49 -21.56 35.43
N ILE A 301 48.44 -22.23 34.75
CA ILE A 301 48.29 -22.62 33.34
C ILE A 301 47.11 -23.59 33.15
N SER A 302 46.94 -24.55 34.07
CA SER A 302 45.80 -25.47 34.04
C SER A 302 44.46 -24.74 34.18
N ASP A 303 44.38 -23.80 35.12
CA ASP A 303 43.16 -23.01 35.37
C ASP A 303 42.83 -22.11 34.16
N ILE A 304 43.84 -21.51 33.52
CA ILE A 304 43.67 -20.72 32.29
C ILE A 304 43.16 -21.60 31.15
N LYS A 305 43.72 -22.80 30.96
CA LYS A 305 43.25 -23.75 29.92
C LYS A 305 41.78 -24.10 30.12
N GLN A 306 41.38 -24.39 31.36
CA GLN A 306 39.99 -24.70 31.67
C GLN A 306 39.05 -23.51 31.39
N ARG A 307 39.45 -22.29 31.77
CA ARG A 307 38.67 -21.09 31.45
C ARG A 307 38.53 -20.85 29.95
N ASN A 308 39.59 -21.06 29.18
CA ASN A 308 39.56 -20.90 27.73
C ASN A 308 38.62 -21.91 27.07
N GLU A 309 38.59 -23.17 27.53
CA GLU A 309 37.62 -24.14 27.03
C GLU A 309 36.18 -23.77 27.39
N ASN A 310 35.94 -23.28 28.61
CA ASN A 310 34.61 -22.81 28.99
C ASN A 310 34.16 -21.63 28.10
N LEU A 311 35.03 -20.63 27.90
CA LEU A 311 34.76 -19.49 27.03
C LEU A 311 34.50 -19.91 25.57
N LYS A 312 35.21 -20.92 25.08
CA LYS A 312 34.98 -21.48 23.75
C LYS A 312 33.59 -22.11 23.66
N ASN A 313 33.20 -22.93 24.65
CA ASN A 313 31.88 -23.55 24.70
C ASN A 313 30.76 -22.51 24.78
N ASP A 314 30.92 -21.46 25.61
CA ASP A 314 29.95 -20.37 25.72
C ASP A 314 29.81 -19.60 24.39
N ALA A 315 30.93 -19.36 23.70
CA ALA A 315 30.94 -18.72 22.39
C ALA A 315 30.25 -19.59 21.32
N GLU A 316 30.51 -20.89 21.30
CA GLU A 316 29.85 -21.84 20.39
C GLU A 316 28.33 -21.88 20.63
N GLN A 317 27.88 -21.92 21.89
CA GLN A 317 26.46 -21.85 22.22
C GLN A 317 25.80 -20.53 21.81
N ALA A 318 26.50 -19.40 22.03
CA ALA A 318 26.01 -18.09 21.60
C ALA A 318 25.85 -18.01 20.07
N VAL A 319 26.81 -18.56 19.31
CA VAL A 319 26.74 -18.64 17.84
C VAL A 319 25.59 -19.55 17.39
N GLU A 320 25.39 -20.70 18.03
CA GLU A 320 24.29 -21.60 17.69
C GLU A 320 22.92 -20.95 17.98
N ALA A 321 22.79 -20.25 19.11
CA ALA A 321 21.58 -19.49 19.45
C ALA A 321 21.31 -18.36 18.45
N ALA A 322 22.35 -17.63 18.04
CA ALA A 322 22.25 -16.57 17.04
C ALA A 322 21.82 -17.13 15.67
N THR A 323 22.41 -18.26 15.24
CA THR A 323 22.04 -18.95 14.00
C THR A 323 20.56 -19.37 14.03
N LYS A 324 20.11 -20.02 15.12
CA LYS A 324 18.70 -20.42 15.27
C LYS A 324 17.75 -19.21 15.24
N ASN A 325 18.14 -18.07 15.81
CA ASN A 325 17.33 -16.86 15.78
C ASN A 325 17.27 -16.25 14.37
N PHE A 326 18.40 -16.26 13.66
CA PHE A 326 18.46 -15.82 12.27
C PHE A 326 17.55 -16.68 11.38
N ASP A 327 17.61 -18.00 11.50
CA ASP A 327 16.76 -18.92 10.73
C ASP A 327 15.27 -18.69 11.00
N LYS A 328 14.88 -18.50 12.27
CA LYS A 328 13.50 -18.15 12.63
C LYS A 328 13.05 -16.84 11.99
N THR A 329 13.93 -15.83 11.98
CA THR A 329 13.64 -14.53 11.38
C THR A 329 13.50 -14.62 9.86
N CYS A 330 14.34 -15.43 9.20
CA CYS A 330 14.24 -15.72 7.78
C CYS A 330 12.92 -16.39 7.43
N LEU A 331 12.50 -17.42 8.19
CA LEU A 331 11.20 -18.08 7.99
C LEU A 331 10.02 -17.11 8.15
N ALA A 332 10.04 -16.28 9.21
CA ALA A 332 9.00 -15.27 9.43
C ALA A 332 8.94 -14.23 8.28
N LEU A 333 10.09 -13.86 7.71
CA LEU A 333 10.15 -12.98 6.54
C LEU A 333 9.60 -13.63 5.28
N GLU A 334 9.81 -14.93 5.07
CA GLU A 334 9.23 -15.68 3.96
C GLU A 334 7.70 -15.80 4.09
N ASP A 335 7.19 -16.10 5.28
CA ASP A 335 5.76 -16.12 5.56
C ASP A 335 5.13 -14.73 5.36
N ALA A 336 5.77 -13.67 5.84
CA ALA A 336 5.32 -12.30 5.62
C ALA A 336 5.30 -11.91 4.12
N LYS A 337 6.26 -12.38 3.32
CA LYS A 337 6.25 -12.19 1.86
C LYS A 337 5.08 -12.93 1.22
N LYS A 338 4.80 -14.16 1.65
CA LYS A 338 3.66 -14.95 1.15
C LYS A 338 2.33 -14.25 1.44
N LEU A 339 2.14 -13.77 2.67
CA LEU A 339 0.95 -13.00 3.07
C LEU A 339 0.80 -11.69 2.28
N ARG A 340 1.90 -10.99 1.97
CA ARG A 340 1.85 -9.79 1.11
C ARG A 340 1.39 -10.09 -0.31
N ILE A 341 1.81 -11.22 -0.88
CA ILE A 341 1.37 -11.66 -2.22
C ILE A 341 -0.13 -11.99 -2.18
N GLU A 342 -0.58 -12.71 -1.16
CA GLU A 342 -1.99 -13.08 -1.00
C GLU A 342 -2.89 -11.86 -0.80
N ASN A 343 -2.50 -10.93 0.08
CA ASN A 343 -3.23 -9.68 0.29
C ASN A 343 -3.30 -8.82 -0.98
N LYS A 344 -2.24 -8.80 -1.78
CA LYS A 344 -2.26 -8.11 -3.08
C LYS A 344 -3.27 -8.76 -4.03
N ALA A 345 -3.28 -10.08 -4.13
CA ALA A 345 -4.23 -10.80 -4.97
C ALA A 345 -5.70 -10.60 -4.53
N LEU A 346 -5.96 -10.55 -3.22
CA LEU A 346 -7.29 -10.24 -2.68
C LEU A 346 -7.71 -8.81 -3.01
N LYS A 347 -6.80 -7.84 -2.87
CA LYS A 347 -7.07 -6.44 -3.21
C LYS A 347 -7.38 -6.25 -4.70
N ASP A 348 -6.66 -6.96 -5.57
CA ASP A 348 -6.91 -6.92 -7.01
C ASP A 348 -8.28 -7.54 -7.36
N LYS A 349 -8.67 -8.64 -6.70
CA LYS A 349 -10.02 -9.23 -6.82
C LYS A 349 -11.13 -8.31 -6.31
N MET A 350 -10.91 -7.58 -5.22
CA MET A 350 -11.89 -6.61 -4.71
C MET A 350 -12.14 -5.50 -5.73
N LYS A 351 -11.08 -4.93 -6.32
CA LYS A 351 -11.21 -3.92 -7.38
C LYS A 351 -11.93 -4.45 -8.62
N GLU A 352 -11.65 -5.69 -9.00
CA GLU A 352 -12.35 -6.34 -10.11
C GLU A 352 -13.86 -6.48 -9.80
N ASN A 353 -14.21 -6.92 -8.59
CA ASN A 353 -15.59 -7.01 -8.14
C ASN A 353 -16.30 -5.64 -8.08
N GLU A 354 -15.62 -4.58 -7.61
CA GLU A 354 -16.14 -3.21 -7.63
C GLU A 354 -16.42 -2.73 -9.06
N SER A 355 -15.50 -2.99 -9.99
CA SER A 355 -15.67 -2.67 -11.41
C SER A 355 -16.87 -3.42 -12.00
N ASN A 356 -16.95 -4.73 -11.77
CA ASN A 356 -18.05 -5.57 -12.25
C ASN A 356 -19.40 -5.16 -11.63
N GLY A 357 -19.42 -4.80 -10.35
CA GLY A 357 -20.60 -4.28 -9.67
C GLY A 357 -21.07 -2.95 -10.27
N THR A 358 -20.13 -2.05 -10.55
CA THR A 358 -20.42 -0.75 -11.21
C THR A 358 -20.99 -0.96 -12.61
N GLU A 359 -20.41 -1.85 -13.42
CA GLU A 359 -20.95 -2.20 -14.74
C GLU A 359 -22.36 -2.79 -14.67
N LEU A 360 -22.62 -3.66 -13.68
CA LEU A 360 -23.95 -4.25 -13.48
C LEU A 360 -24.98 -3.18 -13.13
N VAL A 361 -24.65 -2.25 -12.23
CA VAL A 361 -25.53 -1.13 -11.86
C VAL A 361 -25.82 -0.27 -13.09
N MET A 362 -24.80 0.09 -13.87
CA MET A 362 -24.95 0.88 -15.10
C MET A 362 -25.80 0.15 -16.14
N SER A 363 -25.63 -1.17 -16.28
CA SER A 363 -26.44 -2.00 -17.18
C SER A 363 -27.93 -1.99 -16.77
N LYS A 364 -28.21 -2.19 -15.48
CA LYS A 364 -29.59 -2.13 -14.96
C LYS A 364 -30.20 -0.73 -15.07
N LEU A 365 -29.41 0.33 -14.93
CA LEU A 365 -29.89 1.70 -15.15
C LEU A 365 -30.34 1.89 -16.60
N ARG A 366 -29.52 1.45 -17.57
CA ARG A 366 -29.87 1.49 -19.01
C ARG A 366 -31.12 0.69 -19.31
N GLU A 367 -31.29 -0.48 -18.70
CA GLU A 367 -32.49 -1.31 -18.85
C GLU A 367 -33.74 -0.61 -18.29
N LYS A 368 -33.63 0.00 -17.10
CA LYS A 368 -34.72 0.77 -16.49
C LYS A 368 -35.13 1.96 -17.35
N ASP A 369 -34.17 2.70 -17.92
CA ASP A 369 -34.45 3.83 -18.81
C ASP A 369 -35.07 3.38 -20.14
N ALA A 370 -34.64 2.23 -20.69
CA ALA A 370 -35.28 1.63 -21.86
C ALA A 370 -36.73 1.24 -21.58
N LEU A 371 -37.02 0.65 -20.41
CA LEU A 371 -38.37 0.33 -19.98
C LEU A 371 -39.25 1.57 -19.80
N ARG A 372 -38.73 2.63 -19.17
CA ARG A 372 -39.44 3.93 -19.05
C ARG A 372 -39.81 4.47 -20.43
N LYS A 373 -38.87 4.43 -21.39
CA LYS A 373 -39.10 4.89 -22.76
C LYS A 373 -40.13 4.02 -23.49
N HIS A 374 -40.08 2.70 -23.31
CA HIS A 374 -41.07 1.79 -23.88
C HIS A 374 -42.48 2.05 -23.33
N ASN A 375 -42.62 2.24 -22.02
CA ASN A 375 -43.90 2.56 -21.39
C ASN A 375 -44.45 3.89 -21.90
N ALA A 376 -43.63 4.94 -21.96
CA ALA A 376 -44.05 6.24 -22.52
C ALA A 376 -44.50 6.14 -23.99
N LEU A 377 -43.84 5.31 -24.80
CA LEU A 377 -44.24 5.05 -26.18
C LEU A 377 -45.57 4.28 -26.24
N ASN A 378 -45.80 3.33 -25.34
CA ASN A 378 -47.03 2.56 -25.26
C ASN A 378 -48.22 3.45 -24.83
N ASP A 379 -48.03 4.31 -23.83
CA ASP A 379 -49.05 5.27 -23.38
C ASP A 379 -49.42 6.23 -24.53
N ARG A 380 -48.42 6.77 -25.24
CA ARG A 380 -48.63 7.61 -26.42
C ARG A 380 -49.32 6.87 -27.56
N SER A 381 -49.04 5.59 -27.74
CA SER A 381 -49.72 4.74 -28.72
C SER A 381 -51.20 4.52 -28.37
N GLN A 382 -51.52 4.27 -27.09
CA GLN A 382 -52.90 4.16 -26.63
C GLN A 382 -53.66 5.48 -26.80
N GLU A 383 -53.03 6.61 -26.52
CA GLU A 383 -53.60 7.94 -26.71
C GLU A 383 -53.88 8.26 -28.18
N LEU A 384 -52.93 7.94 -29.06
CA LEU A 384 -53.11 8.02 -30.51
C LEU A 384 -54.26 7.13 -30.99
N LYS A 385 -54.40 5.92 -30.43
CA LYS A 385 -55.49 5.00 -30.76
C LYS A 385 -56.86 5.58 -30.35
N LYS A 386 -56.98 6.09 -29.12
CA LYS A 386 -58.20 6.78 -28.66
C LYS A 386 -58.54 7.99 -29.53
N THR A 387 -57.53 8.78 -29.91
CA THR A 387 -57.72 9.94 -30.79
C THR A 387 -58.20 9.53 -32.18
N LEU A 388 -57.65 8.45 -32.74
CA LEU A 388 -58.08 7.88 -34.02
C LEU A 388 -59.51 7.34 -33.96
N GLU A 389 -59.86 6.60 -32.90
CA GLU A 389 -61.22 6.11 -32.66
C GLU A 389 -62.22 7.27 -32.60
N ALA A 390 -61.91 8.32 -31.82
CA ALA A 390 -62.74 9.52 -31.75
C ALA A 390 -62.93 10.20 -33.12
N LYS A 391 -61.86 10.33 -33.92
CA LYS A 391 -61.96 10.89 -35.28
C LYS A 391 -62.77 10.01 -36.23
N CYS A 392 -62.67 8.70 -36.12
CA CYS A 392 -63.49 7.77 -36.91
C CYS A 392 -64.98 7.88 -36.55
N ASP A 393 -65.31 7.98 -35.27
CA ASP A 393 -66.68 8.15 -34.82
C ASP A 393 -67.26 9.50 -35.24
N GLU A 394 -66.45 10.56 -35.18
CA GLU A 394 -66.84 11.89 -35.68
C GLU A 394 -67.04 11.87 -37.21
N ALA A 395 -66.19 11.17 -37.96
CA ALA A 395 -66.35 10.99 -39.40
C ALA A 395 -67.62 10.21 -39.75
N LYS A 396 -67.92 9.10 -39.04
CA LYS A 396 -69.17 8.35 -39.19
C LYS A 396 -70.39 9.21 -38.89
N LYS A 397 -70.32 10.06 -37.85
CA LYS A 397 -71.39 11.00 -37.52
C LYS A 397 -71.62 12.00 -38.65
N ARG A 398 -70.55 12.61 -39.20
CA ARG A 398 -70.64 13.52 -40.36
C ARG A 398 -71.22 12.82 -41.59
N GLU A 399 -70.86 11.56 -41.83
CA GLU A 399 -71.37 10.78 -42.96
C GLU A 399 -72.87 10.46 -42.79
N MET A 400 -73.31 10.08 -41.59
CA MET A 400 -74.74 9.91 -41.30
C MET A 400 -75.52 11.22 -41.46
N GLU A 401 -74.99 12.34 -40.97
CA GLU A 401 -75.61 13.66 -41.16
C GLU A 401 -75.68 14.06 -42.65
N ALA A 402 -74.66 13.74 -43.44
CA ALA A 402 -74.64 13.97 -44.88
C ALA A 402 -75.66 13.08 -45.61
N MET A 403 -75.79 11.80 -45.23
CA MET A 403 -76.82 10.90 -45.77
C MET A 403 -78.22 11.38 -45.42
N ALA A 404 -78.48 11.79 -44.17
CA ALA A 404 -79.76 12.34 -43.77
C ALA A 404 -80.13 13.60 -44.57
N LYS A 405 -79.16 14.51 -44.79
CA LYS A 405 -79.36 15.68 -45.67
C LYS A 405 -79.66 15.26 -47.11
N ARG A 406 -78.95 14.25 -47.64
CA ARG A 406 -79.17 13.72 -48.98
C ARG A 406 -80.58 13.15 -49.13
N ASP A 407 -81.07 12.40 -48.15
CA ASP A 407 -82.41 11.81 -48.19
C ASP A 407 -83.51 12.88 -48.16
N VAL A 408 -83.33 13.94 -47.36
CA VAL A 408 -84.21 15.12 -47.39
C VAL A 408 -84.20 15.80 -48.77
N THR A 409 -83.02 15.94 -49.40
CA THR A 409 -82.95 16.50 -50.76
C THR A 409 -83.57 15.59 -51.80
N LEU A 410 -83.41 14.26 -51.70
CA LEU A 410 -84.02 13.28 -52.61
C LEU A 410 -85.54 13.31 -52.53
N ALA A 411 -86.10 13.29 -51.31
CA ALA A 411 -87.55 13.40 -51.11
C ALA A 411 -88.12 14.72 -51.68
N ARG A 412 -87.35 15.83 -51.58
CA ARG A 412 -87.73 17.11 -52.18
C ARG A 412 -87.68 17.06 -53.71
N LEU A 413 -86.72 16.34 -54.27
CA LEU A 413 -86.54 16.17 -55.72
C LEU A 413 -87.64 15.28 -56.31
N GLU A 414 -88.02 14.19 -55.63
CA GLU A 414 -89.18 13.35 -55.99
C GLU A 414 -90.48 14.15 -55.99
N LYS A 415 -90.70 15.00 -54.97
CA LYS A 415 -91.87 15.89 -54.91
C LYS A 415 -91.92 16.86 -56.09
N LEU A 416 -90.78 17.44 -56.47
CA LEU A 416 -90.65 18.32 -57.64
C LEU A 416 -90.90 17.56 -58.94
N GLN A 417 -90.38 16.34 -59.08
CA GLN A 417 -90.57 15.49 -60.25
C GLN A 417 -92.04 15.09 -60.43
N MET A 418 -92.73 14.77 -59.32
CA MET A 418 -94.17 14.48 -59.32
C MET A 418 -95.00 15.71 -59.68
N GLN A 419 -94.62 16.91 -59.20
CA GLN A 419 -95.25 18.17 -59.63
C GLN A 419 -95.06 18.43 -61.12
N MET A 420 -93.85 18.18 -61.65
CA MET A 420 -93.56 18.33 -63.08
C MET A 420 -94.39 17.36 -63.93
N GLN A 421 -94.51 16.09 -63.52
CA GLN A 421 -95.36 15.11 -64.20
C GLN A 421 -96.85 15.51 -64.18
N MET A 422 -97.34 16.06 -63.06
CA MET A 422 -98.71 16.58 -63.01
C MET A 422 -98.91 17.79 -63.93
N GLN A 423 -97.94 18.71 -64.01
CA GLN A 423 -97.99 19.82 -64.97
C GLN A 423 -97.95 19.34 -66.41
N GLN A 424 -97.14 18.33 -66.72
CA GLN A 424 -97.04 17.75 -68.06
C GLN A 424 -98.36 17.09 -68.47
N LYS A 425 -99.01 16.35 -67.57
CA LYS A 425 -100.34 15.78 -67.81
C LYS A 425 -101.41 16.87 -67.99
N ALA A 426 -101.38 17.93 -67.18
CA ALA A 426 -102.30 19.06 -67.35
C ALA A 426 -102.07 19.79 -68.68
N TYR A 427 -100.82 19.91 -69.14
CA TYR A 427 -100.47 20.46 -70.44
C TYR A 427 -100.97 19.56 -71.60
N GLU A 428 -100.83 18.23 -71.48
CA GLU A 428 -101.36 17.28 -72.45
C GLU A 428 -102.89 17.35 -72.54
N GLU A 429 -103.60 17.41 -71.41
CA GLU A 429 -105.06 17.59 -71.37
C GLU A 429 -105.50 18.93 -72.00
N LEU A 430 -104.75 20.01 -71.76
CA LEU A 430 -104.99 21.30 -72.39
C LEU A 430 -104.76 21.24 -73.90
N ASN A 431 -103.74 20.52 -74.36
CA ASN A 431 -103.42 20.36 -75.77
C ASN A 431 -104.47 19.52 -76.52
N VAL A 432 -105.06 18.51 -75.85
CA VAL A 432 -106.22 17.77 -76.39
C VAL A 432 -107.41 18.71 -76.56
N LYS A 433 -107.76 19.50 -75.53
CA LYS A 433 -108.85 20.50 -75.63
C LYS A 433 -108.58 21.56 -76.71
N TYR A 434 -107.34 22.00 -76.85
CA TYR A 434 -106.93 22.94 -77.90
C TYR A 434 -107.16 22.34 -79.30
N ASN A 435 -106.77 21.08 -79.51
CA ASN A 435 -106.99 20.38 -80.77
C ASN A 435 -108.48 20.13 -81.08
N ASP A 436 -109.29 19.85 -80.07
CA ASP A 436 -110.75 19.69 -80.25
C ASP A 436 -111.40 21.03 -80.66
N VAL A 437 -111.04 22.13 -80.00
CA VAL A 437 -111.50 23.48 -80.38
C VAL A 437 -111.01 23.86 -81.79
N GLN A 438 -109.79 23.49 -82.16
CA GLN A 438 -109.26 23.72 -83.50
C GLN A 438 -110.10 22.98 -84.55
N LYS A 439 -110.40 21.68 -84.34
CA LYS A 439 -111.25 20.89 -85.23
C LYS A 439 -112.66 21.44 -85.34
N ASP A 440 -113.25 21.89 -84.22
CA ASP A 440 -114.56 22.53 -84.23
C ASP A 440 -114.53 23.84 -85.03
N SER A 441 -113.47 24.64 -84.90
CA SER A 441 -113.31 25.87 -85.70
C SER A 441 -113.15 25.59 -87.19
N GLU A 442 -112.41 24.54 -87.57
CA GLU A 442 -112.25 24.10 -88.95
C GLU A 442 -113.57 23.55 -89.51
N TYR A 443 -114.36 22.85 -88.70
CA TYR A 443 -115.70 22.37 -89.06
C TYR A 443 -116.68 23.53 -89.30
N PHE A 444 -116.71 24.54 -88.42
CA PHE A 444 -117.56 25.72 -88.61
C PHE A 444 -117.15 26.56 -89.83
N ALA A 445 -115.85 26.63 -90.14
CA ALA A 445 -115.36 27.31 -91.35
C ALA A 445 -115.84 26.60 -92.64
N LEU A 446 -115.82 25.27 -92.66
CA LEU A 446 -116.35 24.45 -93.77
C LEU A 446 -117.86 24.64 -93.95
N LEU A 447 -118.63 24.66 -92.85
CA LEU A 447 -120.08 24.87 -92.91
C LEU A 447 -120.46 26.25 -93.47
N ALA A 448 -119.72 27.29 -93.09
CA ALA A 448 -119.90 28.64 -93.63
C ALA A 448 -119.57 28.70 -95.14
N GLN A 449 -118.53 27.99 -95.57
CA GLN A 449 -118.16 27.90 -96.98
C GLN A 449 -119.24 27.17 -97.81
N GLU A 450 -119.77 26.05 -97.33
CA GLU A 450 -120.86 25.32 -98.00
C GLU A 450 -122.17 26.12 -98.06
N SER A 451 -122.48 26.89 -97.00
CA SER A 451 -123.63 27.81 -97.00
C SER A 451 -123.48 28.86 -98.10
N SER A 452 -122.29 29.45 -98.24
CA SER A 452 -122.01 30.46 -99.25
C SER A 452 -122.10 29.90 -100.68
N VAL A 453 -121.69 28.64 -100.89
CA VAL A 453 -121.82 27.97 -102.20
C VAL A 453 -123.30 27.73 -102.55
N ARG A 454 -124.12 27.26 -101.61
CA ARG A 454 -125.57 27.06 -101.87
C ARG A 454 -126.32 28.35 -102.17
N GLU A 455 -125.97 29.47 -101.50
CA GLU A 455 -126.56 30.77 -101.81
C GLU A 455 -126.18 31.26 -103.21
N LEU A 456 -124.94 31.03 -103.65
CA LEU A 456 -124.49 31.38 -105.00
C LEU A 456 -125.15 30.53 -106.09
N GLU A 457 -125.41 29.25 -105.83
CA GLU A 457 -126.16 28.37 -106.75
C GLU A 457 -127.64 28.77 -106.87
N ALA A 458 -128.29 29.14 -105.76
CA ALA A 458 -129.67 29.65 -105.78
C ALA A 458 -129.82 30.97 -106.54
N LEU A 459 -128.83 31.86 -106.47
CA LEU A 459 -128.79 33.11 -107.24
C LEU A 459 -128.53 32.88 -108.74
N ALA A 460 -127.83 31.82 -109.11
CA ALA A 460 -127.58 31.46 -110.51
C ALA A 460 -128.81 30.86 -111.21
N GLU A 461 -129.66 30.11 -110.49
CA GLU A 461 -130.90 29.52 -111.03
C GLU A 461 -132.02 30.56 -111.25
N LEU A 462 -132.11 31.60 -110.41
CA LEU A 462 -133.07 32.70 -110.58
C LEU A 462 -132.80 33.55 -111.84
N ARG A 463 -131.56 33.55 -112.35
CA ARG A 463 -131.18 34.32 -113.55
C ARG A 463 -131.59 33.64 -114.87
N ARG A 464 -132.02 32.38 -114.87
CA ARG A 464 -132.35 31.60 -116.09
C ARG A 464 -133.84 31.57 -116.45
N LEU A 465 -134.74 32.22 -115.68
CA LEU A 465 -136.21 32.06 -115.82
C LEU A 465 -137.03 33.35 -116.04
N SER A 466 -136.49 34.42 -116.64
CA SER A 466 -137.31 35.60 -117.00
C SER A 466 -137.05 36.13 -118.42
N PRO A 467 -138.10 36.35 -119.26
CA PRO A 467 -137.99 36.82 -120.64
C PRO A 467 -138.01 38.36 -120.77
N ASN A 468 -137.34 38.85 -121.82
CA ASN A 468 -137.09 40.25 -122.24
C ASN A 468 -138.09 41.33 -121.79
N THR A 469 -137.53 42.43 -121.24
CA THR A 469 -138.01 43.81 -121.46
C THR A 469 -136.80 44.75 -121.64
N ASP A 470 -136.88 45.58 -122.67
CA ASP A 470 -135.95 46.66 -123.01
C ASP A 470 -135.98 47.83 -122.01
N GLY A 471 -134.93 48.66 -122.02
CA GLY A 471 -134.87 50.00 -121.39
C GLY A 471 -133.46 50.32 -120.89
N GLU A 472 -132.65 51.07 -121.66
CA GLU A 472 -132.51 52.54 -121.62
C GLU A 472 -131.69 53.08 -120.40
N ASP A 473 -130.58 53.71 -120.76
CA ASP A 473 -129.88 54.85 -120.12
C ASP A 473 -129.60 54.86 -118.60
N LYS A 474 -128.36 54.51 -118.24
CA LYS A 474 -127.24 55.45 -117.97
C LYS A 474 -125.95 54.74 -117.61
#